data_AF-A0A392QMC1-F1
#
_entry.id   AF-A0A392QMC1-F1
#
_cell.length_a   1.000
_cell.length_b   1.000
_cell.length_c   1.000
_cell.angle_alpha   90.00
_cell.angle_beta   90.00
_cell.angle_gamma   90.00
#
_symmetry.space_group_name_H-M   'P 1'
#
loop_
_entity.id
_entity.type
_entity.pdbx_description
1 polymer ?
#
loop_
_entity_poly.entity_id
_entity_poly.type
_entity_poly.pdbx_seq_one_letter_code
_entity_poly.pdbx_strand_id
1 'polypeptide(L)'
;KEIQDEIRQDVQSQLKKFMDNLDIRDRDYANRFTQLEDSTDDRLARIETAVESLLQNAADSQRDAANSGHNHHRPPFQTRNVKLEFPRFDGTHAIEWIFKAEQFFEYYATPDEDRLTIAAVHLDQKVVPWYQMMQRTNPFQSWQIFTRAIEVDFGPSVYECPRATLF
;
A
#
# COMPACT_ATOMS: atom_id res chain seq x y z
N LYS A 1 -6.45 -74.93 -16.63
CA LYS A 1 -6.00 -74.19 -17.83
C LYS A 1 -6.77 -72.88 -17.93
N GLU A 2 -8.10 -72.94 -17.97
CA GLU A 2 -9.01 -71.78 -18.00
C GLU A 2 -8.77 -70.72 -16.89
N ILE A 3 -8.63 -71.14 -15.62
CA ILE A 3 -8.37 -70.22 -14.49
C ILE A 3 -7.05 -69.46 -14.63
N GLN A 4 -6.00 -70.07 -15.20
CA GLN A 4 -4.71 -69.39 -15.39
C GLN A 4 -4.77 -68.36 -16.52
N ASP A 5 -5.56 -68.63 -17.56
CA ASP A 5 -5.75 -67.68 -18.66
C ASP A 5 -6.58 -66.48 -18.21
N GLU A 6 -7.57 -66.67 -17.34
CA GLU A 6 -8.40 -65.60 -16.77
C GLU A 6 -7.57 -64.65 -15.89
N ILE A 7 -6.72 -65.21 -15.00
CA ILE A 7 -5.80 -64.39 -14.17
C ILE A 7 -4.83 -63.61 -15.06
N ARG A 8 -4.30 -64.25 -16.11
CA ARG A 8 -3.39 -63.58 -17.06
C ARG A 8 -4.09 -62.44 -17.79
N GLN A 9 -5.33 -62.63 -18.21
CA GLN A 9 -6.13 -61.63 -18.90
C GLN A 9 -6.52 -60.47 -17.97
N ASP A 10 -6.83 -60.74 -16.70
CA ASP A 10 -7.12 -59.70 -15.70
C ASP A 10 -5.89 -58.83 -15.43
N VAL A 11 -4.71 -59.42 -15.22
CA VAL A 11 -3.46 -58.67 -15.02
C VAL A 11 -3.14 -57.80 -16.23
N GLN A 12 -3.35 -58.31 -17.46
CA GLN A 12 -3.18 -57.51 -18.68
C GLN A 12 -4.19 -56.36 -18.77
N SER A 13 -5.44 -56.59 -18.36
CA SER A 13 -6.49 -55.57 -18.31
C SER A 13 -6.17 -54.48 -17.29
N GLN A 14 -5.71 -54.84 -16.10
CA GLN A 14 -5.31 -53.90 -15.05
C GLN A 14 -4.10 -53.06 -15.48
N LEU A 15 -3.08 -53.68 -16.09
CA LEU A 15 -1.92 -52.96 -16.61
C LEU A 15 -2.32 -51.98 -17.72
N LYS A 16 -3.23 -52.39 -18.62
CA LYS A 16 -3.74 -51.50 -19.67
C LYS A 16 -4.47 -50.30 -19.08
N LYS A 17 -5.37 -50.51 -18.11
CA LYS A 17 -6.09 -49.42 -17.43
C LYS A 17 -5.14 -48.47 -16.71
N PHE A 18 -4.09 -49.00 -16.10
CA PHE A 18 -3.06 -48.18 -15.45
C PHE A 18 -2.30 -47.31 -16.45
N MET A 19 -1.88 -47.89 -17.58
CA MET A 19 -1.20 -47.14 -18.65
C MET A 19 -2.12 -46.08 -19.28
N ASP A 20 -3.39 -46.41 -19.55
CA ASP A 20 -4.38 -45.46 -20.08
C ASP A 20 -4.59 -44.28 -19.09
N ASN A 21 -4.64 -44.55 -17.78
CA ASN A 21 -4.75 -43.50 -16.75
C ASN A 21 -3.50 -42.62 -16.66
N LEU A 22 -2.30 -43.17 -16.85
CA LEU A 22 -1.07 -42.39 -16.89
C LEU A 22 -1.06 -41.44 -18.09
N ASP A 23 -1.44 -41.93 -19.26
CA ASP A 23 -1.51 -41.13 -20.50
C ASP A 23 -2.53 -39.98 -20.38
N ILE A 24 -3.71 -40.26 -19.83
CA ILE A 24 -4.73 -39.23 -19.56
C ILE A 24 -4.18 -38.16 -18.63
N ARG A 25 -3.48 -38.57 -17.58
CA ARG A 25 -2.94 -37.65 -16.57
C ARG A 25 -1.82 -36.79 -17.15
N ASP A 26 -0.90 -37.37 -17.91
CA ASP A 26 0.18 -36.63 -18.57
C ASP A 26 -0.38 -35.62 -19.57
N ARG A 27 -1.43 -35.99 -20.31
CA ARG A 27 -2.15 -35.08 -21.22
C ARG A 27 -2.85 -33.95 -20.47
N ASP A 28 -3.49 -34.22 -19.34
CA ASP A 28 -4.13 -33.18 -18.51
C ASP A 28 -3.10 -32.18 -17.98
N TYR A 29 -1.93 -32.67 -17.56
CA TYR A 29 -0.83 -31.81 -17.13
C TYR A 29 -0.29 -30.93 -18.27
N ALA A 30 -0.07 -31.50 -19.45
CA ALA A 30 0.38 -30.74 -20.62
C ALA A 30 -0.62 -29.62 -20.97
N ASN A 31 -1.92 -29.94 -21.00
CA ASN A 31 -2.97 -28.96 -21.30
C ASN A 31 -3.05 -27.84 -20.27
N ARG A 32 -2.99 -28.17 -18.96
CA ARG A 32 -2.99 -27.18 -17.89
C ARG A 32 -1.75 -26.29 -17.94
N PHE A 33 -0.60 -26.87 -18.28
CA PHE A 33 0.65 -26.14 -18.38
C PHE A 33 0.58 -25.09 -19.50
N THR A 34 0.17 -25.51 -20.71
CA THR A 34 -0.03 -24.58 -21.82
C THR A 34 -1.08 -23.51 -21.50
N GLN A 35 -2.19 -23.87 -20.85
CA GLN A 35 -3.19 -22.89 -20.43
C GLN A 35 -2.65 -21.86 -19.42
N LEU A 36 -1.76 -22.28 -18.52
CA LEU A 36 -1.11 -21.36 -17.58
C LEU A 36 -0.16 -20.41 -18.31
N GLU A 37 0.65 -20.91 -19.25
CA GLU A 37 1.53 -20.08 -20.08
C GLU A 37 0.74 -19.07 -20.90
N ASP A 38 -0.29 -19.52 -21.63
CA ASP A 38 -1.19 -18.65 -22.41
C ASP A 38 -1.85 -17.59 -21.51
N SER A 39 -2.34 -18.00 -20.33
CA SER A 39 -2.94 -17.06 -19.38
C SER A 39 -1.95 -16.05 -18.83
N THR A 40 -0.68 -16.41 -18.67
CA THR A 40 0.36 -15.47 -18.22
C THR A 40 0.75 -14.51 -19.32
N ASP A 41 0.88 -14.99 -20.56
CA ASP A 41 1.22 -14.17 -21.72
C ASP A 41 0.12 -13.14 -22.00
N ASP A 42 -1.16 -13.54 -21.92
CA ASP A 42 -2.30 -12.63 -22.04
C ASP A 42 -2.28 -11.51 -20.99
N ARG A 43 -1.87 -11.85 -19.75
CA ARG A 43 -1.77 -10.86 -18.67
C ARG A 43 -0.59 -9.91 -18.89
N LEU A 44 0.54 -10.43 -19.39
CA LEU A 44 1.72 -9.63 -19.70
C LEU A 44 1.45 -8.65 -20.85
N ALA A 45 0.81 -9.11 -21.94
CA ALA A 45 0.43 -8.25 -23.06
C ALA A 45 -0.50 -7.10 -22.63
N ARG A 46 -1.46 -7.37 -21.73
CA ARG A 46 -2.35 -6.34 -21.17
C ARG A 46 -1.58 -5.31 -20.33
N ILE A 47 -0.59 -5.74 -19.56
CA ILE A 47 0.27 -4.84 -18.77
C ILE A 47 1.09 -3.97 -19.72
N GLU A 48 1.68 -4.56 -20.76
CA GLU A 48 2.45 -3.82 -21.77
C GLU A 48 1.61 -2.73 -22.42
N THR A 49 0.41 -3.07 -22.92
CA THR A 49 -0.52 -2.08 -23.49
C THR A 49 -0.92 -0.99 -22.49
N ALA A 50 -1.15 -1.35 -21.22
CA ALA A 50 -1.49 -0.38 -20.19
C ALA A 50 -0.34 0.58 -19.88
N VAL A 51 0.90 0.08 -19.85
CA VAL A 51 2.11 0.89 -19.65
C VAL A 51 2.31 1.85 -20.82
N GLU A 52 2.16 1.37 -22.07
CA GLU A 52 2.24 2.22 -23.27
C GLU A 52 1.19 3.34 -23.24
N SER A 53 -0.05 3.03 -22.84
CA SER A 53 -1.11 4.03 -22.71
C SER A 53 -0.80 5.09 -21.65
N LEU A 54 -0.21 4.69 -20.51
CA LEU A 54 0.19 5.65 -19.47
C LEU A 54 1.34 6.55 -19.93
N LEU A 55 2.32 6.00 -20.65
CA LEU A 55 3.43 6.78 -21.21
C LEU A 55 2.93 7.79 -22.26
N GLN A 56 1.99 7.39 -23.12
CA GLN A 56 1.39 8.27 -24.11
C GLN A 56 0.58 9.40 -23.46
N ASN A 57 -0.24 9.08 -22.46
CA ASN A 57 -1.01 10.09 -21.71
C ASN A 57 -0.11 11.10 -20.98
N ALA A 58 1.03 10.65 -20.44
CA ALA A 58 2.01 11.53 -19.80
C ALA A 58 2.71 12.46 -20.82
N ALA A 59 2.98 11.97 -22.04
CA ALA A 59 3.56 12.77 -23.11
C ALA A 59 2.56 13.80 -23.69
N ASP A 60 1.28 13.44 -23.82
CA ASP A 60 0.25 14.35 -24.29
C ASP A 60 -0.09 15.43 -23.24
N SER A 61 -0.06 15.09 -21.95
CA SER A 61 -0.19 16.05 -20.84
C SER A 61 0.90 17.14 -20.85
N GLN A 62 2.09 16.86 -21.40
CA GLN A 62 3.14 17.87 -21.58
C GLN A 62 2.94 18.76 -22.82
N ARG A 63 2.23 18.27 -23.85
CA ARG A 63 1.95 19.03 -25.08
C ARG A 63 0.79 20.01 -24.90
N ASP A 64 -0.21 19.68 -24.08
CA ASP A 64 -1.33 20.57 -23.78
C ASP A 64 -0.96 21.75 -22.86
N ALA A 65 0.12 21.63 -22.09
CA ALA A 65 0.68 22.73 -21.30
C ALA A 65 1.29 23.85 -22.19
N ALA A 66 1.66 23.54 -23.45
CA ALA A 66 2.23 24.50 -24.38
C ALA A 66 1.18 25.24 -25.23
N ASN A 67 -0.08 24.80 -25.26
CA ASN A 67 -1.11 25.37 -26.16
C ASN A 67 -2.43 25.78 -25.48
N SER A 68 -2.60 25.56 -24.17
CA SER A 68 -3.78 26.08 -23.42
C SER A 68 -3.54 27.50 -22.88
N GLY A 69 -3.16 28.39 -23.79
CA GLY A 69 -3.18 29.83 -23.59
C GLY A 69 -4.58 30.40 -23.83
N HIS A 70 -5.59 30.00 -23.04
CA HIS A 70 -6.84 30.79 -22.93
C HIS A 70 -7.64 30.52 -21.64
N ASN A 71 -7.28 31.32 -20.63
CA ASN A 71 -8.22 32.08 -19.82
C ASN A 71 -9.31 31.33 -19.03
N HIS A 72 -8.88 30.57 -18.01
CA HIS A 72 -9.58 30.60 -16.72
C HIS A 72 -8.68 31.30 -15.71
N HIS A 73 -8.60 32.63 -15.82
CA HIS A 73 -8.26 33.48 -14.68
C HIS A 73 -9.39 33.39 -13.63
N ARG A 74 -9.55 32.22 -13.02
CA ARG A 74 -9.82 32.26 -11.59
C ARG A 74 -8.51 32.81 -11.03
N PRO A 75 -8.49 34.02 -10.43
CA PRO A 75 -7.30 34.41 -9.72
C PRO A 75 -6.95 33.23 -8.82
N PRO A 76 -5.68 32.77 -8.77
CA PRO A 76 -5.28 31.84 -7.72
C PRO A 76 -5.85 32.44 -6.44
N PHE A 77 -6.39 31.61 -5.55
CA PHE A 77 -6.82 32.09 -4.26
C PHE A 77 -5.57 32.70 -3.63
N GLN A 78 -5.38 34.01 -3.82
CA GLN A 78 -4.24 34.79 -3.36
C GLN A 78 -4.55 35.07 -1.90
N THR A 79 -4.70 34.01 -1.12
CA THR A 79 -4.31 34.07 0.28
C THR A 79 -2.83 34.36 0.25
N ARG A 80 -2.52 35.67 0.29
CA ARG A 80 -1.30 36.21 0.87
C ARG A 80 -0.72 35.17 1.81
N ASN A 81 0.44 34.60 1.47
CA ASN A 81 1.11 33.50 2.15
C ASN A 81 0.72 33.48 3.64
N VAL A 82 -0.28 32.66 4.00
CA VAL A 82 -0.74 32.64 5.39
C VAL A 82 0.38 31.93 6.12
N LYS A 83 1.07 32.67 6.99
CA LYS A 83 2.06 32.07 7.86
C LYS A 83 1.30 31.32 8.94
N LEU A 84 1.10 30.03 8.72
CA LEU A 84 0.63 29.14 9.77
C LEU A 84 1.78 28.95 10.76
N GLU A 85 1.44 28.92 12.04
CA GLU A 85 2.38 28.47 13.07
C GLU A 85 2.23 26.96 13.23
N PHE A 86 3.36 26.27 13.40
CA PHE A 86 3.32 24.83 13.63
C PHE A 86 2.70 24.57 15.02
N PRO A 87 1.73 23.64 15.15
CA PRO A 87 1.04 23.42 16.41
C PRO A 87 1.99 22.86 17.48
N ARG A 88 1.93 23.39 18.70
CA ARG A 88 2.65 22.86 19.86
C ARG A 88 1.95 21.65 20.45
N PHE A 89 2.73 20.71 21.00
CA PHE A 89 2.20 19.48 21.62
C PHE A 89 2.67 19.31 23.05
N ASP A 90 1.73 19.34 23.99
CA ASP A 90 1.98 19.15 25.42
C ASP A 90 1.57 17.75 25.94
N GLY A 91 1.12 16.87 25.03
CA GLY A 91 0.68 15.52 25.37
C GLY A 91 -0.81 15.45 25.73
N THR A 92 -1.59 16.43 25.29
CA THR A 92 -3.06 16.42 25.31
C THR A 92 -3.60 16.48 23.88
N HIS A 93 -4.82 15.96 23.68
CA HIS A 93 -5.51 16.02 22.38
C HIS A 93 -4.67 15.49 21.20
N ALA A 94 -3.97 14.36 21.38
CA ALA A 94 -3.02 13.81 20.42
C ALA A 94 -3.56 13.71 18.99
N ILE A 95 -4.79 13.22 18.82
CA ILE A 95 -5.43 13.07 17.49
C ILE A 95 -5.65 14.42 16.82
N GLU A 96 -6.09 15.43 17.57
CA GLU A 96 -6.29 16.79 17.05
C GLU A 96 -4.95 17.43 16.68
N TRP A 97 -3.91 17.21 17.49
CA TRP A 97 -2.57 17.73 17.21
C TRP A 97 -1.98 17.09 15.96
N ILE A 98 -2.06 15.76 15.81
CA ILE A 98 -1.60 15.03 14.62
C ILE A 98 -2.30 15.58 13.38
N PHE A 99 -3.63 15.71 13.42
CA PHE A 99 -4.40 16.27 12.32
C PHE A 99 -3.90 17.67 11.93
N LYS A 100 -3.72 18.59 12.90
CA LYS A 100 -3.21 19.95 12.62
C LYS A 100 -1.79 19.94 12.05
N ALA A 101 -0.92 19.06 12.55
CA ALA A 101 0.45 18.92 12.05
C ALA A 101 0.47 18.41 10.60
N GLU A 102 -0.38 17.43 10.26
CA GLU A 102 -0.51 16.94 8.89
C GLU A 102 -1.01 18.03 7.94
N GLN A 103 -2.03 18.79 8.33
CA GLN A 103 -2.52 19.92 7.53
C GLN A 103 -1.44 21.00 7.32
N PHE A 104 -0.61 21.26 8.33
CA PHE A 104 0.52 22.17 8.19
C PHE A 104 1.53 21.67 7.15
N PHE A 105 1.94 20.39 7.25
CA PHE A 105 2.93 19.82 6.34
C PHE A 105 2.42 19.70 4.92
N GLU A 106 1.14 19.43 4.73
CA GLU A 106 0.51 19.41 3.41
C GLU A 106 0.44 20.81 2.80
N TYR A 107 0.08 21.83 3.59
CA TYR A 107 0.04 23.22 3.13
C TYR A 107 1.41 23.73 2.66
N TYR A 108 2.49 23.36 3.35
CA TYR A 108 3.86 23.76 3.01
C TYR A 108 4.61 22.75 2.11
N ALA A 109 3.95 21.67 1.68
CA ALA A 109 4.59 20.56 0.96
C ALA A 109 5.90 20.07 1.63
N THR A 110 5.87 19.94 2.96
CA THR A 110 7.06 19.62 3.76
C THR A 110 7.52 18.17 3.51
N PRO A 111 8.78 17.96 3.11
CA PRO A 111 9.38 16.62 2.94
C PRO A 111 9.34 15.80 4.24
N ASP A 112 9.14 14.49 4.13
CA ASP A 112 8.96 13.61 5.31
C ASP A 112 10.19 13.62 6.24
N GLU A 113 11.39 13.80 5.68
CA GLU A 113 12.66 13.95 6.41
C GLU A 113 12.70 15.17 7.33
N ASP A 114 12.04 16.27 6.94
CA ASP A 114 12.01 17.52 7.71
C ASP A 114 10.91 17.52 8.77
N ARG A 115 9.84 16.72 8.58
CA ARG A 115 8.67 16.70 9.48
C ARG A 115 9.04 16.37 10.92
N LEU A 116 9.90 15.37 11.12
CA LEU A 116 10.36 14.97 12.45
C LEU A 116 11.14 16.09 13.13
N THR A 117 12.03 16.76 12.40
CA THR A 117 12.86 17.86 12.92
C THR A 117 11.97 19.04 13.33
N ILE A 118 11.01 19.42 12.49
CA ILE A 118 10.05 20.50 12.78
C ILE A 118 9.17 20.15 13.97
N ALA A 119 8.65 18.92 14.04
CA ALA A 119 7.79 18.53 15.15
C ALA A 119 8.55 18.47 16.48
N ALA A 120 9.79 17.96 16.48
CA ALA A 120 10.61 17.82 17.68
C ALA A 120 10.83 19.15 18.41
N VAL A 121 11.01 20.25 17.68
CA VAL A 121 11.22 21.58 18.28
C VAL A 121 9.94 22.24 18.80
N HIS A 122 8.77 21.67 18.51
CA HIS A 122 7.46 22.14 18.99
C HIS A 122 6.80 21.20 20.01
N LEU A 123 7.57 20.24 20.55
CA LEU A 123 7.15 19.43 21.69
C LEU A 123 7.34 20.23 22.98
N ASP A 124 6.37 20.13 23.88
CA ASP A 124 6.32 20.87 25.13
C ASP A 124 6.05 19.95 26.33
N GLN A 125 6.33 20.49 27.52
CA GLN A 125 6.01 19.88 28.82
C GLN A 125 6.49 18.42 28.94
N LYS A 126 5.58 17.51 29.32
CA LYS A 126 5.85 16.09 29.58
C LYS A 126 6.27 15.30 28.32
N VAL A 127 6.02 15.83 27.12
CA VAL A 127 6.36 15.15 25.86
C VAL A 127 7.85 15.25 25.56
N VAL A 128 8.51 16.34 25.93
CA VAL A 128 9.94 16.55 25.70
C VAL A 128 10.80 15.42 26.31
N PRO A 129 10.71 15.10 27.62
CA PRO A 129 11.50 14.02 28.20
C PRO A 129 11.13 12.64 27.62
N TRP A 130 9.86 12.41 27.27
CA TRP A 130 9.42 11.19 26.59
C TRP A 130 10.10 11.02 25.22
N TYR A 131 10.11 12.08 24.40
CA TYR A 131 10.73 12.06 23.08
C TYR A 131 12.24 11.80 23.18
N GLN A 132 12.91 12.45 24.13
CA GLN A 132 14.34 12.23 24.38
C GLN A 132 14.65 10.79 24.83
N MET A 133 13.75 10.14 25.55
CA MET A 133 13.89 8.74 25.92
C MET A 133 13.76 7.85 24.68
N MET A 134 12.71 8.04 23.87
CA MET A 134 12.49 7.29 22.63
C MET A 134 13.67 7.42 21.67
N GLN A 135 14.22 8.62 21.49
CA GLN A 135 15.40 8.86 20.65
C GLN A 135 16.66 8.11 21.14
N ARG A 136 16.79 7.78 22.43
CA ARG A 136 17.93 7.00 22.93
C ARG A 136 17.73 5.50 22.78
N THR A 137 16.49 5.02 22.90
CA THR A 137 16.18 3.59 22.87
C THR A 137 15.92 3.08 21.46
N ASN A 138 15.15 3.83 20.67
CA ASN A 138 14.78 3.48 19.30
C ASN A 138 14.37 4.77 18.54
N PRO A 139 15.32 5.44 17.87
CA PRO A 139 15.04 6.67 17.13
C PRO A 139 13.91 6.51 16.11
N PHE A 140 13.05 7.52 16.01
CA PHE A 140 12.02 7.56 14.98
C PHE A 140 12.65 7.73 13.60
N GLN A 141 12.29 6.85 12.66
CA GLN A 141 12.83 6.85 11.28
C GLN A 141 11.92 7.52 10.26
N SER A 142 10.65 7.76 10.61
CA SER A 142 9.68 8.42 9.74
C SER A 142 8.62 9.14 10.56
N TRP A 143 7.94 10.11 9.93
CA TRP A 143 6.80 10.81 10.51
C TRP A 143 5.72 9.84 10.97
N GLN A 144 5.44 8.82 10.16
CA GLN A 144 4.42 7.79 10.43
C GLN A 144 4.70 6.99 11.71
N ILE A 145 5.96 6.63 11.98
CA ILE A 145 6.31 5.90 13.21
C ILE A 145 6.13 6.81 14.42
N PHE A 146 6.49 8.09 14.27
CA PHE A 146 6.38 9.07 15.34
C PHE A 146 4.92 9.38 15.72
N THR A 147 4.04 9.61 14.74
CA THR A 147 2.61 9.86 15.02
C THR A 147 1.95 8.65 15.65
N ARG A 148 2.28 7.43 15.21
CA ARG A 148 1.80 6.20 15.84
C ARG A 148 2.24 6.08 17.30
N ALA A 149 3.48 6.43 17.61
CA ALA A 149 3.95 6.42 18.99
C ALA A 149 3.19 7.45 19.85
N ILE A 150 2.89 8.63 19.29
CA ILE A 150 2.05 9.63 19.96
C ILE A 150 0.64 9.09 20.22
N GLU A 151 0.02 8.42 19.25
CA GLU A 151 -1.31 7.82 19.44
C GLU A 151 -1.32 6.76 20.54
N VAL A 152 -0.26 5.96 20.65
CA VAL A 152 -0.17 4.92 21.67
C VAL A 152 0.02 5.51 23.07
N ASP A 153 0.91 6.50 23.21
CA ASP A 153 1.29 7.02 24.53
C ASP A 153 0.43 8.19 25.02
N PHE A 154 -0.19 8.95 24.10
CA PHE A 154 -0.97 10.15 24.38
C PHE A 154 -2.36 10.18 23.72
N GLY A 155 -2.74 9.15 22.96
CA GLY A 155 -4.07 9.01 22.40
C GLY A 155 -5.13 8.72 23.48
N PRO A 156 -6.41 8.94 23.17
CA PRO A 156 -7.50 8.60 24.08
C PRO A 156 -7.48 7.10 24.38
N SER A 157 -7.71 6.75 25.64
CA SER A 157 -7.81 5.34 26.02
C SER A 157 -8.99 4.69 25.29
N VAL A 158 -8.89 3.40 24.95
CA VAL A 158 -10.06 2.60 24.51
C VAL A 158 -11.22 2.65 25.52
N TYR A 159 -10.96 2.98 26.79
CA TYR A 159 -11.97 3.18 27.82
C TYR A 159 -12.60 4.59 27.83
N GLU A 160 -12.00 5.57 27.14
CA GLU A 160 -12.51 6.94 26.99
C GLU A 160 -13.36 7.12 25.72
N CYS A 161 -13.52 6.05 24.93
CA CYS A 161 -14.40 6.00 23.75
C CYS A 161 -15.59 5.06 24.00
N PRO A 162 -16.66 5.48 24.72
CA PRO A 162 -17.87 4.67 24.90
C PRO A 162 -18.53 4.23 23.58
N ARG A 163 -18.24 4.96 22.48
CA ARG A 163 -18.79 4.72 21.15
C ARG A 163 -18.16 3.53 20.42
N ALA A 164 -16.98 3.06 20.84
CA ALA A 164 -16.33 1.88 20.23
C ALA A 164 -16.89 0.54 20.75
N THR A 165 -17.60 0.54 21.89
CA THR A 165 -18.25 -0.65 22.47
C THR A 165 -19.70 -0.88 22.02
N LEU A 166 -20.24 -0.07 21.09
CA LEU A 166 -21.65 -0.11 20.70
C LEU A 166 -21.93 -0.68 19.30
N PHE A 167 -20.96 -1.29 18.62
CA PHE A 167 -21.19 -2.04 17.38
C PHE A 167 -20.41 -3.35 17.36
#